data_AF-D6AMR3-F1
#
_entry.id   AF-D6AMR3-F1
#
_cell.length_a   1.000
_cell.length_b   1.000
_cell.length_c   1.000
_cell.angle_alpha   90.00
_cell.angle_beta   90.00
_cell.angle_gamma   90.00
#
_symmetry.space_group_name_H-M   'P 1'
#
loop_
_entity.id
_entity.type
_entity.pdbx_description
1 polymer ?
#
loop_
_entity_poly.entity_id
_entity_poly.type
_entity_poly.pdbx_seq_one_letter_code
_entity_poly.pdbx_strand_id
1 'polypeptide(L)'
;MTGRSAPPPEWTELAGRITAFLPELPAREAARIVAGMTPAARTRIRDHLRLHPDALVSGASDAPRSTQALITFLAGAGITGVKAPSCLRCGRVRPLRRAVPGGRVCLGCEGVLAARGNTGPCCVCGEPRPSNQRCASCQRAHISATRSCSTCGKPAALDPCTSCRPRPPARCALCETNAPVCARWPLGPVCKPCYREARIHPGTCPVCQNERVLIAFTDGRRRVCGPCTGHGDPYACPRCASPRSYTVRGLCDRCTLQDELDTVLGPAAEAPDGQYARMRTALAECDQPRTALNWIRNSYSGRLLAGLVGEFPPRSVTGSPAPGPARIRGRNHGGELRRGHSPREGTWRSSSAARSRPRSMLRCRVWAGRQDASTGLSSIRTRTRPGCCWRRA
;
A
#
# COMPACT_ATOMS: atom_id res chain seq x y z
N MET A 1 41.75 -57.81 1.93
CA MET A 1 42.63 -56.75 2.46
C MET A 1 43.03 -55.86 1.29
N THR A 2 42.29 -54.79 1.04
CA THR A 2 42.60 -53.82 -0.02
C THR A 2 43.70 -52.89 0.48
N GLY A 3 44.88 -52.96 -0.13
CA GLY A 3 46.00 -52.08 0.17
C GLY A 3 45.56 -50.62 0.03
N ARG A 4 45.70 -49.83 1.11
CA ARG A 4 45.63 -48.38 1.02
C ARG A 4 46.84 -47.93 0.21
N SER A 5 46.66 -47.70 -1.08
CA SER A 5 47.63 -46.97 -1.88
C SER A 5 47.97 -45.66 -1.16
N ALA A 6 49.25 -45.39 -0.97
CA ALA A 6 49.72 -44.16 -0.35
C ALA A 6 49.09 -42.95 -1.06
N PRO A 7 48.67 -41.92 -0.31
CA PRO A 7 48.10 -40.72 -0.91
C PRO A 7 49.13 -40.09 -1.88
N PRO A 8 48.68 -39.55 -3.02
CA PRO A 8 49.56 -38.85 -3.95
C PRO A 8 50.39 -37.76 -3.23
N PRO A 9 51.65 -37.53 -3.63
CA PRO A 9 52.54 -36.57 -2.95
C PRO A 9 51.94 -35.15 -2.89
N GLU A 10 51.16 -34.77 -3.89
CA GLU A 10 50.45 -33.49 -3.94
C GLU A 10 49.42 -33.32 -2.81
N TRP A 11 48.83 -34.42 -2.33
CA TRP A 11 47.84 -34.38 -1.25
C TRP A 11 48.53 -34.20 0.10
N THR A 12 49.69 -34.85 0.26
CA THR A 12 50.55 -34.68 1.44
C THR A 12 51.10 -33.25 1.52
N GLU A 13 51.51 -32.67 0.40
CA GLU A 13 51.93 -31.25 0.34
C GLU A 13 50.79 -30.32 0.78
N LEU A 14 49.58 -30.51 0.23
CA LEU A 14 48.41 -29.70 0.58
C LEU A 14 48.03 -29.85 2.07
N ALA A 15 48.03 -31.07 2.60
CA ALA A 15 47.76 -31.32 4.01
C ALA A 15 48.78 -30.61 4.91
N GLY A 16 50.08 -30.69 4.56
CA GLY A 16 51.16 -30.00 5.28
C GLY A 16 50.99 -28.48 5.30
N ARG A 17 50.56 -27.88 4.19
CA ARG A 17 50.26 -26.44 4.12
C ARG A 17 49.07 -26.04 4.98
N ILE A 18 48.04 -26.88 5.08
CA ILE A 18 46.88 -26.62 5.94
C ILE A 18 47.30 -26.65 7.41
N THR A 19 48.11 -27.64 7.82
CA THR A 19 48.54 -27.79 9.23
C THR A 19 49.61 -26.78 9.65
N ALA A 20 50.36 -26.20 8.72
CA ALA A 20 51.43 -25.24 9.02
C ALA A 20 50.97 -24.03 9.86
N PHE A 21 49.71 -23.59 9.68
CA PHE A 21 49.13 -22.46 10.40
C PHE A 21 47.99 -22.87 11.36
N LEU A 22 47.73 -24.17 11.51
CA LEU A 22 46.68 -24.74 12.34
C LEU A 22 47.26 -25.86 13.21
N PRO A 23 48.00 -25.52 14.30
CA PRO A 23 48.68 -26.52 15.13
C PRO A 23 47.72 -27.51 15.81
N GLU A 24 46.47 -27.10 16.02
CA GLU A 24 45.39 -27.93 16.60
C GLU A 24 44.82 -28.96 15.62
N LEU A 25 45.14 -28.88 14.33
CA LEU A 25 44.66 -29.83 13.32
C LEU A 25 45.69 -30.96 13.12
N PRO A 26 45.43 -32.20 13.58
CA PRO A 26 46.38 -33.28 13.41
C PRO A 26 46.52 -33.65 11.92
N ALA A 27 47.75 -33.97 11.50
CA ALA A 27 48.08 -34.27 10.09
C ALA A 27 47.19 -35.38 9.47
N ARG A 28 46.81 -36.39 10.26
CA ARG A 28 45.87 -37.45 9.84
C ARG A 28 44.48 -36.91 9.46
N GLU A 29 44.01 -35.88 10.15
CA GLU A 29 42.71 -35.25 9.89
C GLU A 29 42.78 -34.39 8.64
N ALA A 30 43.84 -33.58 8.51
CA ALA A 30 44.09 -32.79 7.31
C ALA A 30 44.15 -33.68 6.06
N ALA A 31 44.82 -34.83 6.13
CA ALA A 31 44.86 -35.79 5.02
C ALA A 31 43.48 -36.37 4.67
N ARG A 32 42.63 -36.67 5.66
CA ARG A 32 41.25 -37.11 5.43
C ARG A 32 40.40 -36.03 4.76
N ILE A 33 40.54 -34.78 5.21
CA ILE A 33 39.85 -33.63 4.64
C ILE A 33 40.25 -33.44 3.17
N VAL A 34 41.56 -33.47 2.86
CA VAL A 34 42.08 -33.36 1.50
C VAL A 34 41.59 -34.50 0.59
N ALA A 35 41.55 -35.73 1.10
CA ALA A 35 41.05 -36.88 0.35
C ALA A 35 39.57 -36.73 -0.04
N GLY A 36 38.75 -36.17 0.86
CA GLY A 36 37.31 -35.91 0.62
C GLY A 36 37.01 -34.75 -0.33
N MET A 37 37.98 -33.92 -0.70
CA MET A 37 37.79 -32.82 -1.65
C MET A 37 37.71 -33.30 -3.10
N THR A 38 37.00 -32.55 -3.95
CA THR A 38 37.04 -32.78 -5.40
C THR A 38 38.41 -32.41 -5.99
N PRO A 39 38.84 -33.02 -7.11
CA PRO A 39 40.14 -32.69 -7.74
C PRO A 39 40.30 -31.18 -8.02
N ALA A 40 39.25 -30.53 -8.52
CA ALA A 40 39.26 -29.10 -8.81
C ALA A 40 39.32 -28.22 -7.55
N ALA A 41 38.78 -28.69 -6.41
CA ALA A 41 38.92 -27.98 -5.14
C ALA A 41 40.34 -28.11 -4.58
N ARG A 42 40.95 -29.31 -4.64
CA ARG A 42 42.35 -29.54 -4.19
C ARG A 42 43.32 -28.63 -4.94
N THR A 43 43.24 -28.60 -6.27
CA THR A 43 44.11 -27.75 -7.09
C THR A 43 43.93 -26.26 -6.75
N ARG A 44 42.69 -25.75 -6.72
CA ARG A 44 42.45 -24.33 -6.39
C ARG A 44 42.90 -23.92 -4.99
N ILE A 45 42.72 -24.78 -3.99
CA ILE A 45 43.15 -24.50 -2.61
C ILE A 45 44.68 -24.54 -2.53
N ARG A 46 45.32 -25.56 -3.11
CA ARG A 46 46.77 -25.68 -3.18
C ARG A 46 47.43 -24.47 -3.83
N ASP A 47 46.97 -24.08 -5.01
CA ASP A 47 47.55 -22.96 -5.76
C ASP A 47 47.41 -21.66 -4.98
N HIS A 48 46.27 -21.45 -4.31
CA HIS A 48 46.07 -20.27 -3.48
C HIS A 48 46.96 -20.28 -2.22
N LEU A 49 47.07 -21.42 -1.51
CA LEU A 49 47.92 -21.53 -0.31
C LEU A 49 49.42 -21.48 -0.63
N ARG A 50 49.82 -21.75 -1.89
CA ARG A 50 51.20 -21.52 -2.35
C ARG A 50 51.54 -20.04 -2.41
N LEU A 51 50.59 -19.20 -2.83
CA LEU A 51 50.76 -17.75 -2.94
C LEU A 51 50.45 -17.01 -1.62
N HIS A 52 49.51 -17.55 -0.83
CA HIS A 52 49.03 -16.97 0.42
C HIS A 52 49.02 -18.04 1.53
N PRO A 53 50.19 -18.33 2.14
CA PRO A 53 50.31 -19.40 3.13
C PRO A 53 49.42 -19.21 4.36
N ASP A 54 49.16 -17.96 4.75
CA ASP A 54 48.37 -17.57 5.92
C ASP A 54 46.85 -17.40 5.62
N ALA A 55 46.38 -17.75 4.42
CA ALA A 55 45.00 -17.46 3.98
C ALA A 55 43.90 -18.09 4.85
N LEU A 56 44.20 -19.15 5.61
CA LEU A 56 43.26 -19.79 6.53
C LEU A 56 43.06 -19.02 7.85
N VAL A 57 44.00 -18.14 8.20
CA VAL A 57 44.06 -17.44 9.49
C VAL A 57 44.05 -15.92 9.37
N SER A 58 44.42 -15.37 8.21
CA SER A 58 44.53 -13.91 8.00
C SER A 58 43.18 -13.20 7.97
N GLY A 59 42.14 -13.86 7.42
CA GLY A 59 40.83 -13.26 7.15
C GLY A 59 40.83 -12.32 5.94
N ALA A 60 41.82 -12.47 5.05
CA ALA A 60 41.93 -11.72 3.80
C ALA A 60 40.74 -11.96 2.87
N SER A 61 40.40 -10.95 2.07
CA SER A 61 39.18 -10.95 1.25
C SER A 61 39.31 -11.71 -0.08
N ASP A 62 40.52 -12.10 -0.46
CA ASP A 62 40.89 -12.68 -1.75
C ASP A 62 40.67 -14.21 -1.82
N ALA A 63 40.49 -14.87 -0.67
CA ALA A 63 40.28 -16.30 -0.55
C ALA A 63 39.24 -16.84 -1.56
N PRO A 64 39.61 -17.78 -2.47
CA PRO A 64 38.69 -18.33 -3.45
C PRO A 64 37.59 -19.14 -2.77
N ARG A 65 36.44 -19.34 -3.45
CA ARG A 65 35.27 -20.00 -2.83
C ARG A 65 35.59 -21.39 -2.27
N SER A 66 36.49 -22.14 -2.90
CA SER A 66 36.96 -23.43 -2.38
C SER A 66 37.69 -23.28 -1.03
N THR A 67 38.55 -22.27 -0.88
CA THR A 67 39.22 -21.96 0.40
C THR A 67 38.24 -21.42 1.44
N GLN A 68 37.27 -20.60 1.05
CA GLN A 68 36.20 -20.15 1.97
C GLN A 68 35.36 -21.32 2.49
N ALA A 69 35.04 -22.29 1.63
CA ALA A 69 34.33 -23.50 2.00
C ALA A 69 35.16 -24.35 2.98
N LEU A 70 36.47 -24.48 2.74
CA LEU A 70 37.38 -25.13 3.68
C LEU A 70 37.41 -24.41 5.03
N ILE A 71 37.59 -23.09 5.06
CA ILE A 71 37.57 -22.29 6.28
C ILE A 71 36.25 -22.50 7.06
N THR A 72 35.12 -22.47 6.36
CA THR A 72 33.80 -22.70 6.97
C THR A 72 33.68 -24.11 7.54
N PHE A 73 34.19 -25.11 6.81
CA PHE A 73 34.20 -26.50 7.27
C PHE A 73 35.08 -26.68 8.52
N LEU A 74 36.29 -26.13 8.53
CA LEU A 74 37.23 -26.22 9.66
C LEU A 74 36.69 -25.51 10.91
N ALA A 75 36.11 -24.31 10.73
CA ALA A 75 35.46 -23.58 11.81
C ALA A 75 34.25 -24.33 12.37
N GLY A 76 33.44 -24.96 11.50
CA GLY A 76 32.31 -25.81 11.90
C GLY A 76 32.74 -27.09 12.62
N ALA A 77 33.95 -27.59 12.34
CA ALA A 77 34.58 -28.70 13.05
C ALA A 77 35.21 -28.29 14.40
N GLY A 78 35.12 -27.01 14.79
CA GLY A 78 35.61 -26.51 16.06
C GLY A 78 37.12 -26.22 16.12
N ILE A 79 37.81 -26.20 14.98
CA ILE A 79 39.25 -25.90 14.93
C ILE A 79 39.48 -24.42 15.21
N THR A 80 40.22 -24.13 16.28
CA THR A 80 40.53 -22.77 16.71
C THR A 80 41.63 -22.14 15.84
N GLY A 81 41.59 -20.80 15.68
CA GLY A 81 42.57 -20.04 14.89
C GLY A 81 42.18 -19.82 13.43
N VAL A 82 41.21 -20.57 12.89
CA VAL A 82 40.68 -20.34 11.54
C VAL A 82 39.86 -19.05 11.50
N LYS A 83 40.16 -18.15 10.56
CA LYS A 83 39.49 -16.85 10.44
C LYS A 83 38.76 -16.73 9.11
N ALA A 84 37.45 -16.55 9.19
CA ALA A 84 36.62 -16.32 8.00
C ALA A 84 36.97 -14.99 7.32
N PRO A 85 36.93 -14.93 5.98
CA PRO A 85 37.33 -13.75 5.23
C PRO A 85 36.36 -12.59 5.44
N SER A 86 36.90 -11.38 5.48
CA SER A 86 36.13 -10.14 5.56
C SER A 86 35.89 -9.55 4.18
N CYS A 87 34.70 -8.96 3.97
CA CYS A 87 34.36 -8.36 2.68
C CYS A 87 35.26 -7.16 2.38
N LEU A 88 35.94 -7.16 1.22
CA LEU A 88 36.84 -6.08 0.81
C LEU A 88 36.22 -4.68 0.92
N ARG A 89 34.92 -4.57 0.61
CA ARG A 89 34.24 -3.27 0.57
C ARG A 89 33.65 -2.82 1.90
N CYS A 90 33.18 -3.74 2.74
CA CYS A 90 32.42 -3.36 3.94
C CYS A 90 32.99 -3.91 5.24
N GLY A 91 34.11 -4.63 5.20
CA GLY A 91 34.81 -5.21 6.37
C GLY A 91 34.07 -6.33 7.10
N ARG A 92 32.77 -6.54 6.84
CA ARG A 92 31.99 -7.59 7.52
C ARG A 92 32.47 -8.99 7.12
N VAL A 93 32.66 -9.84 8.12
CA VAL A 93 32.97 -11.27 7.98
C VAL A 93 31.72 -12.01 7.51
N ARG A 94 31.75 -12.55 6.29
CA ARG A 94 30.64 -13.28 5.64
C ARG A 94 31.11 -13.95 4.35
N PRO A 95 30.34 -14.90 3.78
CA PRO A 95 30.67 -15.50 2.49
C PRO A 95 30.84 -14.47 1.37
N LEU A 96 31.97 -14.51 0.68
CA LEU A 96 32.34 -13.58 -0.39
C LEU A 96 32.11 -14.23 -1.75
N ARG A 97 31.22 -13.64 -2.54
CA ARG A 97 30.74 -14.23 -3.79
C ARG A 97 31.50 -13.72 -4.99
N ARG A 98 31.51 -12.41 -5.22
CA ARG A 98 32.02 -11.79 -6.45
C ARG A 98 33.51 -11.46 -6.29
N ALA A 99 34.34 -11.95 -7.21
CA ALA A 99 35.71 -11.48 -7.34
C ALA A 99 35.74 -10.07 -7.93
N VAL A 100 36.57 -9.21 -7.38
CA VAL A 100 36.81 -7.83 -7.82
C VAL A 100 38.33 -7.58 -7.81
N PRO A 101 38.86 -6.56 -8.50
CA PRO A 101 40.26 -6.18 -8.36
C PRO A 101 40.61 -6.00 -6.87
N GLY A 102 41.67 -6.67 -6.40
CA GLY A 102 42.13 -6.63 -5.00
C GLY A 102 41.45 -7.61 -4.03
N GLY A 103 40.47 -8.42 -4.46
CA GLY A 103 39.90 -9.47 -3.59
C GLY A 103 38.48 -9.89 -3.93
N ARG A 104 37.63 -10.09 -2.92
CA ARG A 104 36.23 -10.47 -3.12
C ARG A 104 35.29 -9.67 -2.24
N VAL A 105 34.05 -9.55 -2.72
CA VAL A 105 32.97 -8.89 -2.01
C VAL A 105 31.81 -9.85 -1.76
N CYS A 106 31.09 -9.60 -0.67
CA CYS A 106 29.87 -10.30 -0.32
C CYS A 106 28.71 -10.02 -1.29
N LEU A 107 27.63 -10.79 -1.18
CA LEU A 107 26.40 -10.62 -1.98
C LEU A 107 25.80 -9.20 -1.92
N GLY A 108 25.78 -8.57 -0.75
CA GLY A 108 25.21 -7.23 -0.61
C GLY A 108 26.03 -6.16 -1.34
N CYS A 109 27.36 -6.20 -1.18
CA CYS A 109 28.26 -5.28 -1.87
C CYS A 109 28.33 -5.56 -3.37
N GLU A 110 28.23 -6.82 -3.79
CA GLU A 110 28.03 -7.22 -5.18
C GLU A 110 26.78 -6.56 -5.76
N GLY A 111 25.63 -6.66 -5.08
CA GLY A 111 24.39 -6.02 -5.52
C GLY A 111 24.52 -4.50 -5.68
N VAL A 112 25.26 -3.83 -4.80
CA VAL A 112 25.49 -2.39 -4.93
C VAL A 112 26.48 -2.05 -6.06
N LEU A 113 27.50 -2.88 -6.30
CA LEU A 113 28.39 -2.70 -7.47
C LEU A 113 27.63 -2.93 -8.79
N ALA A 114 26.79 -3.96 -8.85
CA ALA A 114 25.92 -4.22 -9.98
C ALA A 114 24.92 -3.08 -10.19
N ALA A 115 24.31 -2.55 -9.13
CA ALA A 115 23.40 -1.40 -9.24
C ALA A 115 24.09 -0.15 -9.79
N ARG A 116 25.34 0.13 -9.36
CA ARG A 116 26.11 1.29 -9.86
C ARG A 116 26.59 1.09 -11.30
N GLY A 117 27.14 -0.08 -11.61
CA GLY A 117 27.68 -0.39 -12.94
C GLY A 117 26.63 -0.60 -14.03
N ASN A 118 25.37 -0.80 -13.64
CA ASN A 118 24.27 -1.05 -14.55
C ASN A 118 23.29 0.14 -14.58
N THR A 119 23.76 1.35 -14.27
CA THR A 119 22.92 2.55 -14.37
C THR A 119 22.87 2.98 -15.82
N GLY A 120 21.76 2.67 -16.50
CA GLY A 120 21.49 3.12 -17.86
C GLY A 120 20.20 3.94 -17.93
N PRO A 121 20.00 4.75 -18.98
CA PRO A 121 18.73 5.43 -19.19
C PRO A 121 17.64 4.39 -19.45
N CYS A 122 16.46 4.58 -18.85
CA CYS A 122 15.27 3.79 -19.19
C CYS A 122 14.89 4.03 -20.66
N CYS A 123 14.66 2.98 -21.46
CA CYS A 123 14.27 3.15 -22.87
C CYS A 123 12.87 3.76 -23.09
N VAL A 124 12.07 3.92 -22.02
CA VAL A 124 10.73 4.50 -22.08
C VAL A 124 10.69 5.92 -21.51
N CYS A 125 11.36 6.18 -20.40
CA CYS A 125 11.28 7.47 -19.70
C CYS A 125 12.61 8.21 -19.56
N GLY A 126 13.73 7.67 -20.05
CA GLY A 126 15.06 8.29 -20.00
C GLY A 126 15.75 8.31 -18.64
N GLU A 127 14.99 8.25 -17.54
CA GLU A 127 15.54 8.34 -16.17
C GLU A 127 16.62 7.27 -15.85
N PRO A 128 17.75 7.66 -15.25
CA PRO A 128 18.86 6.75 -14.94
C PRO A 128 18.46 5.80 -13.81
N ARG A 129 18.50 4.50 -14.06
CA ARG A 129 18.14 3.47 -13.07
C ARG A 129 19.07 2.26 -13.15
N PRO A 130 19.32 1.58 -12.01
CA PRO A 130 20.04 0.30 -12.00
C PRO A 130 19.23 -0.71 -12.85
N SER A 131 19.86 -1.26 -13.88
CA SER A 131 19.19 -1.68 -15.11
C SER A 131 18.04 -2.65 -14.93
N ASN A 132 17.00 -2.40 -15.72
CA ASN A 132 16.62 -3.23 -16.85
C ASN A 132 16.36 -2.25 -18.01
N GLN A 133 16.31 -2.70 -19.27
CA GLN A 133 15.98 -1.83 -20.43
C GLN A 133 14.79 -0.88 -20.13
N ARG A 134 13.85 -1.33 -19.28
CA ARG A 134 12.78 -0.52 -18.72
C ARG A 134 12.91 -0.40 -17.19
N CYS A 135 12.65 0.80 -16.66
CA CYS A 135 12.57 1.00 -15.22
C CYS A 135 11.35 0.26 -14.60
N ALA A 136 11.38 -0.03 -13.30
CA ALA A 136 10.29 -0.76 -12.62
C ALA A 136 8.91 -0.06 -12.70
N SER A 137 8.87 1.25 -12.92
CA SER A 137 7.62 1.99 -13.12
C SER A 137 7.07 1.72 -14.53
N CYS A 138 7.87 1.97 -15.57
CA CYS A 138 7.51 1.70 -16.96
C CYS A 138 7.22 0.22 -17.21
N GLN A 139 7.95 -0.69 -16.56
CA GLN A 139 7.68 -2.12 -16.64
C GLN A 139 6.32 -2.47 -16.03
N ARG A 140 5.95 -1.90 -14.87
CA ARG A 140 4.62 -2.11 -14.27
C ARG A 140 3.50 -1.53 -15.13
N ALA A 141 3.72 -0.37 -15.74
CA ALA A 141 2.77 0.22 -16.68
C ALA A 141 2.56 -0.70 -17.90
N HIS A 142 3.64 -1.21 -18.49
CA HIS A 142 3.58 -2.16 -19.60
C HIS A 142 2.85 -3.46 -19.25
N ILE A 143 3.15 -4.09 -18.10
CA ILE A 143 2.43 -5.30 -17.66
C ILE A 143 0.95 -4.98 -17.46
N SER A 144 0.63 -3.83 -16.86
CA SER A 144 -0.77 -3.44 -16.65
C SER A 144 -1.50 -3.23 -17.98
N ALA A 145 -0.85 -2.66 -19.00
CA ALA A 145 -1.45 -2.48 -20.32
C ALA A 145 -1.63 -3.79 -21.09
N THR A 146 -0.78 -4.79 -20.87
CA THR A 146 -0.78 -6.06 -21.61
C THR A 146 -1.57 -7.18 -20.93
N ARG A 147 -1.86 -7.06 -19.63
CA ARG A 147 -2.59 -8.08 -18.87
C ARG A 147 -3.86 -7.50 -18.25
N SER A 148 -4.94 -8.25 -18.37
CA SER A 148 -6.20 -8.01 -17.67
C SER A 148 -6.33 -8.98 -16.49
N CYS A 149 -6.96 -8.53 -15.42
CA CYS A 149 -7.29 -9.38 -14.28
C CYS A 149 -8.36 -10.41 -14.68
N SER A 150 -8.13 -11.69 -14.39
CA SER A 150 -9.06 -12.80 -14.66
C SER A 150 -10.41 -12.65 -13.94
N THR A 151 -10.45 -11.92 -12.81
CA THR A 151 -11.67 -11.72 -12.03
C THR A 151 -12.51 -10.53 -12.47
N CYS A 152 -11.90 -9.40 -12.87
CA CYS A 152 -12.64 -8.17 -13.17
C CYS A 152 -12.39 -7.58 -14.56
N GLY A 153 -11.52 -8.19 -15.36
CA GLY A 153 -11.17 -7.74 -16.71
C GLY A 153 -10.35 -6.46 -16.79
N LYS A 154 -10.05 -5.79 -15.66
CA LYS A 154 -9.32 -4.51 -15.68
C LYS A 154 -7.81 -4.71 -15.91
N PRO A 155 -7.15 -3.78 -16.63
CA PRO A 155 -5.70 -3.69 -16.73
C PRO A 155 -5.02 -3.80 -15.37
N ALA A 156 -4.12 -4.76 -15.17
CA ALA A 156 -3.47 -4.99 -13.87
C ALA A 156 -2.10 -5.66 -14.00
N ALA A 157 -1.14 -5.21 -13.21
CA ALA A 157 0.18 -5.84 -13.12
C ALA A 157 0.18 -7.22 -12.43
N LEU A 158 -0.87 -7.51 -11.66
CA LEU A 158 -1.03 -8.74 -10.87
C LEU A 158 -2.36 -9.40 -11.21
N ASP A 159 -2.40 -10.73 -11.15
CA ASP A 159 -3.63 -11.51 -11.30
C ASP A 159 -3.81 -12.52 -10.15
N PRO A 160 -4.93 -12.51 -9.41
CA PRO A 160 -5.96 -11.47 -9.38
C PRO A 160 -5.40 -10.11 -8.95
N CYS A 161 -5.95 -9.01 -9.49
CA CYS A 161 -5.50 -7.66 -9.15
C CYS A 161 -5.68 -7.38 -7.65
N THR A 162 -4.98 -6.38 -7.10
CA THR A 162 -5.03 -6.03 -5.67
C THR A 162 -6.46 -5.82 -5.13
N SER A 163 -7.39 -5.39 -5.98
CA SER A 163 -8.80 -5.21 -5.62
C SER A 163 -9.59 -6.53 -5.60
N CYS A 164 -9.26 -7.47 -6.48
CA CYS A 164 -9.92 -8.76 -6.65
C CYS A 164 -9.29 -9.88 -5.82
N ARG A 165 -8.04 -9.71 -5.39
CA ARG A 165 -7.35 -10.69 -4.55
C ARG A 165 -8.19 -10.96 -3.28
N PRO A 166 -8.46 -12.23 -2.95
CA PRO A 166 -9.20 -12.58 -1.75
C PRO A 166 -8.55 -11.94 -0.52
N ARG A 167 -9.34 -11.19 0.25
CA ARG A 167 -8.86 -10.60 1.51
C ARG A 167 -9.15 -11.59 2.63
N PRO A 168 -8.14 -11.98 3.44
CA PRO A 168 -8.36 -12.88 4.56
C PRO A 168 -9.48 -12.35 5.46
N PRO A 169 -10.46 -13.19 5.85
CA PRO A 169 -11.50 -12.77 6.78
C PRO A 169 -10.89 -12.58 8.18
N ALA A 170 -11.38 -11.58 8.89
CA ALA A 170 -11.10 -11.40 10.31
C ALA A 170 -12.36 -10.87 11.01
N ARG A 171 -12.44 -11.07 12.33
CA ARG A 171 -13.49 -10.46 13.15
C ARG A 171 -13.37 -8.94 13.09
N CYS A 172 -14.39 -8.27 12.55
CA CYS A 172 -14.43 -6.82 12.47
C CYS A 172 -14.42 -6.20 13.87
N ALA A 173 -13.54 -5.22 14.13
CA ALA A 173 -13.45 -4.56 15.42
C ALA A 173 -14.65 -3.63 15.74
N LEU A 174 -15.57 -3.41 14.78
CA LEU A 174 -16.76 -2.58 14.96
C LEU A 174 -18.06 -3.39 15.06
N CYS A 175 -18.28 -4.36 14.17
CA CYS A 175 -19.51 -5.17 14.16
C CYS A 175 -19.30 -6.62 14.63
N GLU A 176 -18.05 -7.00 14.97
CA GLU A 176 -17.64 -8.32 15.47
C GLU A 176 -17.87 -9.51 14.51
N THR A 177 -18.49 -9.27 13.36
CA THR A 177 -18.72 -10.26 12.31
C THR A 177 -17.40 -10.63 11.61
N ASN A 178 -17.23 -11.92 11.31
CA ASN A 178 -16.10 -12.39 10.50
C ASN A 178 -16.33 -12.01 9.03
N ALA A 179 -15.51 -11.11 8.49
CA ALA A 179 -15.69 -10.60 7.14
C ALA A 179 -14.34 -10.22 6.51
N PRO A 180 -14.25 -10.12 5.16
CA PRO A 180 -13.04 -9.67 4.48
C PRO A 180 -12.60 -8.27 4.97
N VAL A 181 -11.34 -8.18 5.41
CA VAL A 181 -10.78 -6.94 5.96
C VAL A 181 -10.64 -5.86 4.88
N CYS A 182 -11.29 -4.72 5.04
CA CYS A 182 -11.21 -3.58 4.12
C CYS A 182 -10.13 -2.59 4.53
N ALA A 183 -10.00 -2.34 5.84
CA ALA A 183 -8.99 -1.46 6.42
C ALA A 183 -8.47 -2.06 7.73
N ARG A 184 -7.22 -1.72 8.08
CA ARG A 184 -6.66 -1.98 9.40
C ARG A 184 -6.46 -0.66 10.10
N TRP A 185 -7.26 -0.42 11.13
CA TRP A 185 -7.19 0.77 11.97
C TRP A 185 -6.50 0.44 13.29
N PRO A 186 -6.11 1.45 14.08
CA PRO A 186 -5.60 1.24 15.42
C PRO A 186 -6.54 0.40 16.31
N LEU A 187 -7.86 0.54 16.14
CA LEU A 187 -8.84 -0.29 16.84
C LEU A 187 -8.91 -1.76 16.35
N GLY A 188 -8.30 -2.10 15.22
CA GLY A 188 -8.29 -3.43 14.63
C GLY A 188 -8.76 -3.50 13.17
N PRO A 189 -8.98 -4.73 12.63
CA PRO A 189 -9.47 -4.93 11.28
C PRO A 189 -10.93 -4.49 11.14
N VAL A 190 -11.26 -3.83 10.03
CA VAL A 190 -12.61 -3.28 9.77
C VAL A 190 -13.13 -3.80 8.43
N CYS A 191 -14.37 -4.30 8.43
CA CYS A 191 -15.04 -4.78 7.22
C CYS A 191 -15.50 -3.60 6.34
N LYS A 192 -15.79 -3.87 5.06
CA LYS A 192 -16.17 -2.82 4.09
C LYS A 192 -17.42 -2.01 4.50
N PRO A 193 -18.52 -2.62 5.01
CA PRO A 193 -19.67 -1.87 5.50
C PRO A 193 -19.33 -0.90 6.64
N CYS A 194 -18.67 -1.37 7.70
CA CYS A 194 -18.30 -0.52 8.84
C CYS A 194 -17.28 0.56 8.45
N TYR A 195 -16.36 0.25 7.54
CA TYR A 195 -15.42 1.25 7.00
C TYR A 195 -16.16 2.37 6.26
N ARG A 196 -17.14 2.02 5.42
CA ARG A 196 -17.96 3.00 4.68
C ARG A 196 -18.80 3.83 5.64
N GLU A 197 -19.49 3.17 6.58
CA GLU A 197 -20.38 3.82 7.54
C GLU A 197 -19.63 4.87 8.37
N ALA A 198 -18.50 4.49 8.95
CA ALA A 198 -17.69 5.40 9.76
C ALA A 198 -17.09 6.58 8.98
N ARG A 199 -16.97 6.48 7.64
CA ARG A 199 -16.53 7.59 6.78
C ARG A 199 -17.68 8.49 6.29
N ILE A 200 -18.88 7.93 6.11
CA ILE A 200 -20.07 8.71 5.73
C ILE A 200 -20.63 9.45 6.95
N HIS A 201 -20.55 8.83 8.12
CA HIS A 201 -21.00 9.38 9.39
C HIS A 201 -19.82 9.49 10.37
N PRO A 202 -18.97 10.51 10.22
CA PRO A 202 -18.01 10.91 11.25
C PRO A 202 -18.71 11.11 12.61
N GLY A 203 -17.99 10.89 13.69
CA GLY A 203 -18.50 11.07 15.05
C GLY A 203 -17.72 12.12 15.82
N THR A 204 -18.33 12.70 16.84
CA THR A 204 -17.66 13.62 17.75
C THR A 204 -16.66 12.86 18.61
N CYS A 205 -15.37 13.21 18.51
CA CYS A 205 -14.33 12.61 19.35
C CYS A 205 -14.55 13.03 20.81
N PRO A 206 -14.61 12.09 21.79
CA PRO A 206 -14.84 12.47 23.18
C PRO A 206 -13.65 13.14 23.86
N VAL A 207 -12.47 13.16 23.23
CA VAL A 207 -11.25 13.78 23.77
C VAL A 207 -11.06 15.21 23.23
N CYS A 208 -11.09 15.38 21.91
CA CYS A 208 -10.86 16.68 21.28
C CYS A 208 -12.14 17.39 20.81
N GLN A 209 -13.32 16.79 21.02
CA GLN A 209 -14.64 17.31 20.65
C GLN A 209 -14.86 17.65 19.16
N ASN A 210 -13.88 17.36 18.30
CA ASN A 210 -14.00 17.57 16.87
C ASN A 210 -14.74 16.41 16.19
N GLU A 211 -15.50 16.72 15.16
CA GLU A 211 -16.12 15.72 14.28
C GLU A 211 -15.03 15.03 13.44
N ARG A 212 -14.84 13.71 13.63
CA ARG A 212 -13.78 12.92 12.98
C ARG A 212 -14.21 11.48 12.73
N VAL A 213 -13.49 10.81 11.83
CA VAL A 213 -13.61 9.35 11.71
C VAL A 213 -12.92 8.71 12.90
N LEU A 214 -13.69 8.05 13.77
CA LEU A 214 -13.17 7.46 15.00
C LEU A 214 -12.56 6.07 14.73
N ILE A 215 -11.22 6.02 14.68
CA ILE A 215 -10.43 4.87 14.23
C ILE A 215 -9.66 4.16 15.36
N ALA A 216 -9.73 4.64 16.60
CA ALA A 216 -9.01 4.06 17.73
C ALA A 216 -9.94 3.84 18.93
N PHE A 217 -9.48 3.05 19.89
CA PHE A 217 -10.10 2.92 21.20
C PHE A 217 -9.26 3.65 22.25
N THR A 218 -9.91 4.25 23.24
CA THR A 218 -9.30 4.58 24.52
C THR A 218 -9.33 3.35 25.45
N ASP A 219 -8.67 3.41 26.61
CA ASP A 219 -8.57 2.32 27.59
C ASP A 219 -9.96 1.79 28.02
N GLY A 220 -10.96 2.67 28.10
CA GLY A 220 -12.36 2.32 28.37
C GLY A 220 -13.17 1.81 27.16
N ARG A 221 -12.54 1.35 26.07
CA ARG A 221 -13.19 0.90 24.82
C ARG A 221 -14.11 1.94 24.13
N ARG A 222 -14.02 3.22 24.48
CA ARG A 222 -14.72 4.29 23.76
C ARG A 222 -13.97 4.60 22.47
N ARG A 223 -14.71 4.83 21.38
CA ARG A 223 -14.13 5.19 20.08
C ARG A 223 -13.58 6.62 20.13
N VAL A 224 -12.37 6.81 19.62
CA VAL A 224 -11.65 8.10 19.57
C VAL A 224 -11.01 8.30 18.19
N CYS A 225 -10.66 9.54 17.85
CA CYS A 225 -9.96 9.83 16.61
C CYS A 225 -8.48 9.38 16.69
N GLY A 226 -7.86 9.17 15.52
CA GLY A 226 -6.45 8.78 15.42
C GLY A 226 -5.51 9.70 16.19
N PRO A 227 -5.56 11.04 15.98
CA PRO A 227 -4.65 11.99 16.61
C PRO A 227 -4.67 11.96 18.13
N CYS A 228 -5.83 11.76 18.75
CA CYS A 228 -5.96 11.65 20.20
C CYS A 228 -5.30 10.38 20.79
N THR A 229 -4.82 9.47 19.93
CA THR A 229 -4.10 8.24 20.31
C THR A 229 -2.71 8.17 19.68
N GLY A 230 -2.18 9.29 19.20
CA GLY A 230 -0.86 9.35 18.55
C GLY A 230 -0.82 8.76 17.13
N HIS A 231 -1.95 8.42 16.54
CA HIS A 231 -2.03 7.94 15.15
C HIS A 231 -2.38 9.09 14.20
N GLY A 232 -1.94 9.01 12.94
CA GLY A 232 -2.32 10.00 11.93
C GLY A 232 -3.83 10.02 11.65
N ASP A 233 -4.32 11.13 11.09
CA ASP A 233 -5.69 11.25 10.58
C ASP A 233 -5.72 11.21 9.05
N PRO A 234 -5.75 10.01 8.43
CA PRO A 234 -5.79 9.90 6.97
C PRO A 234 -7.12 10.40 6.37
N TYR A 235 -8.12 10.68 7.20
CA TYR A 235 -9.44 11.11 6.79
C TYR A 235 -9.70 12.59 7.06
N ALA A 236 -8.73 13.33 7.60
CA ALA A 236 -8.82 14.77 7.72
C ALA A 236 -8.61 15.46 6.36
N CYS A 237 -9.33 16.55 6.15
CA CYS A 237 -9.05 17.51 5.09
C CYS A 237 -7.71 18.20 5.39
N PRO A 238 -6.76 18.25 4.44
CA PRO A 238 -5.48 18.93 4.67
C PRO A 238 -5.61 20.46 4.83
N ARG A 239 -6.74 21.06 4.42
CA ARG A 239 -6.98 22.51 4.52
C ARG A 239 -7.61 22.93 5.84
N CYS A 240 -8.64 22.24 6.29
CA CYS A 240 -9.45 22.65 7.44
C CYS A 240 -9.57 21.59 8.55
N ALA A 241 -8.91 20.44 8.40
CA ALA A 241 -8.97 19.29 9.31
C ALA A 241 -10.36 18.64 9.49
N SER A 242 -11.44 19.17 8.90
CA SER A 242 -12.76 18.54 8.89
C SER A 242 -12.73 17.18 8.17
N PRO A 243 -13.70 16.28 8.42
CA PRO A 243 -13.78 15.00 7.73
C PRO A 243 -13.76 15.16 6.21
N ARG A 244 -12.84 14.47 5.56
CA ARG A 244 -12.68 14.46 4.11
C ARG A 244 -13.88 13.77 3.48
N SER A 245 -14.30 14.28 2.31
CA SER A 245 -15.40 13.71 1.55
C SER A 245 -15.13 12.23 1.25
N TYR A 246 -16.18 11.42 1.34
CA TYR A 246 -16.13 10.05 0.84
C TYR A 246 -16.23 10.01 -0.69
N THR A 247 -16.90 10.99 -1.29
CA THR A 247 -17.21 11.04 -2.73
C THR A 247 -16.16 11.82 -3.51
N VAL A 248 -15.69 12.94 -2.98
CA VAL A 248 -14.64 13.76 -3.58
C VAL A 248 -13.27 13.31 -3.10
N ARG A 249 -12.28 13.27 -3.99
CA ARG A 249 -10.91 12.96 -3.62
C ARG A 249 -10.19 14.20 -3.07
N GLY A 250 -9.44 14.02 -1.98
CA GLY A 250 -8.46 15.00 -1.49
C GLY A 250 -8.96 15.96 -0.41
N LEU A 251 -10.15 16.55 -0.56
CA LEU A 251 -10.68 17.60 0.33
C LEU A 251 -12.04 17.23 0.96
N CYS A 252 -12.49 18.01 1.94
CA CYS A 252 -13.88 17.95 2.43
C CYS A 252 -14.84 18.63 1.46
N ASP A 253 -16.13 18.31 1.56
CA ASP A 253 -17.16 18.87 0.66
C ASP A 253 -17.18 20.41 0.68
N ARG A 254 -16.92 21.05 1.84
CA ARG A 254 -16.87 22.51 1.97
C ARG A 254 -15.67 23.14 1.25
N CYS A 255 -14.46 22.62 1.44
CA CYS A 255 -13.28 23.13 0.74
C CYS A 255 -13.36 22.91 -0.77
N THR A 256 -13.90 21.76 -1.20
CA THR A 256 -14.15 21.54 -2.63
C THR A 256 -15.20 22.50 -3.17
N LEU A 257 -16.29 22.75 -2.43
CA LEU A 257 -17.29 23.74 -2.83
C LEU A 257 -16.68 25.13 -2.99
N GLN A 258 -15.80 25.54 -2.07
CA GLN A 258 -15.08 26.82 -2.19
C GLN A 258 -14.26 26.88 -3.48
N ASP A 259 -13.49 25.84 -3.82
CA ASP A 259 -12.70 25.79 -5.06
C ASP A 259 -13.57 25.89 -6.32
N GLU A 260 -14.74 25.24 -6.31
CA GLU A 260 -15.70 25.32 -7.43
C GLU A 260 -16.35 26.71 -7.51
N LEU A 261 -16.70 27.32 -6.37
CA LEU A 261 -17.22 28.69 -6.33
C LEU A 261 -16.17 29.72 -6.77
N ASP A 262 -14.89 29.51 -6.43
CA ASP A 262 -13.76 30.30 -6.94
C ASP A 262 -13.65 30.20 -8.45
N THR A 263 -13.78 28.99 -8.98
CA THR A 263 -13.71 28.75 -10.43
C THR A 263 -14.87 29.40 -11.19
N VAL A 264 -16.09 29.30 -10.67
CA VAL A 264 -17.31 29.77 -11.36
C VAL A 264 -17.58 31.25 -11.13
N LEU A 265 -17.42 31.73 -9.91
CA LEU A 265 -17.81 33.08 -9.50
C LEU A 265 -16.62 34.02 -9.25
N GLY A 266 -15.40 33.49 -9.08
CA GLY A 266 -14.22 34.29 -8.73
C GLY A 266 -14.06 35.56 -9.57
N PRO A 267 -14.05 35.47 -10.92
CA PRO A 267 -13.88 36.65 -11.80
C PRO A 267 -14.99 37.71 -11.66
N ALA A 268 -16.22 37.31 -11.30
CA ALA A 268 -17.35 38.23 -11.14
C ALA A 268 -17.63 38.63 -9.68
N ALA A 269 -16.94 38.00 -8.71
CA ALA A 269 -17.06 38.25 -7.28
C ALA A 269 -15.96 39.20 -6.75
N GLU A 270 -15.17 39.83 -7.62
CA GLU A 270 -14.12 40.79 -7.22
C GLU A 270 -14.69 42.06 -6.55
N ALA A 271 -15.92 42.46 -6.90
CA ALA A 271 -16.64 43.54 -6.23
C ALA A 271 -17.29 43.01 -4.93
N PRO A 272 -16.83 43.43 -3.72
CA PRO A 272 -17.27 42.85 -2.45
C PRO A 272 -18.79 42.99 -2.19
N ASP A 273 -19.40 44.06 -2.69
CA ASP A 273 -20.84 44.34 -2.56
C ASP A 273 -21.67 43.89 -3.77
N GLY A 274 -21.02 43.21 -4.72
CA GLY A 274 -21.66 42.67 -5.92
C GLY A 274 -22.62 41.52 -5.60
N GLN A 275 -23.63 41.35 -6.44
CA GLN A 275 -24.59 40.25 -6.31
C GLN A 275 -23.94 38.86 -6.28
N TYR A 276 -22.84 38.68 -7.03
CA TYR A 276 -22.11 37.41 -7.11
C TYR A 276 -21.25 37.16 -5.87
N ALA A 277 -20.69 38.20 -5.25
CA ALA A 277 -19.97 38.09 -3.98
C ALA A 277 -20.92 37.66 -2.84
N ARG A 278 -22.11 38.28 -2.74
CA ARG A 278 -23.13 37.86 -1.78
C ARG A 278 -23.57 36.41 -1.99
N MET A 279 -23.82 36.01 -3.23
CA MET A 279 -24.21 34.64 -3.54
C MET A 279 -23.09 33.63 -3.22
N ARG A 280 -21.84 33.99 -3.51
CA ARG A 280 -20.66 33.18 -3.17
C ARG A 280 -20.59 32.96 -1.65
N THR A 281 -20.70 34.01 -0.84
CA THR A 281 -20.66 33.90 0.63
C THR A 281 -21.79 32.99 1.14
N ALA A 282 -23.03 33.23 0.69
CA ALA A 282 -24.18 32.43 1.10
C ALA A 282 -24.02 30.93 0.76
N LEU A 283 -23.49 30.61 -0.43
CA LEU A 283 -23.24 29.22 -0.83
C LEU A 283 -22.05 28.60 -0.07
N ALA A 284 -21.01 29.39 0.22
CA ALA A 284 -19.84 28.92 0.97
C ALA A 284 -20.15 28.61 2.44
N GLU A 285 -21.11 29.34 3.04
CA GLU A 285 -21.51 29.18 4.43
C GLU A 285 -22.61 28.13 4.64
N CYS A 286 -23.29 27.70 3.57
CA CYS A 286 -24.34 26.68 3.57
C CYS A 286 -24.09 25.48 4.53
N ASP A 287 -25.14 25.09 5.26
CA ASP A 287 -25.14 23.93 6.18
C ASP A 287 -24.98 22.59 5.45
N GLN A 288 -25.38 22.52 4.18
CA GLN A 288 -25.31 21.32 3.34
C GLN A 288 -24.35 21.51 2.15
N PRO A 289 -23.02 21.59 2.40
CA PRO A 289 -22.05 21.88 1.36
C PRO A 289 -22.05 20.85 0.22
N ARG A 290 -22.38 19.58 0.54
CA ARG A 290 -22.49 18.52 -0.48
C ARG A 290 -23.62 18.76 -1.47
N THR A 291 -24.77 19.24 -1.01
CA THR A 291 -25.92 19.52 -1.86
C THR A 291 -25.61 20.71 -2.77
N ALA A 292 -25.06 21.78 -2.21
CA ALA A 292 -24.60 22.94 -2.98
C ALA A 292 -23.52 22.58 -4.02
N LEU A 293 -22.56 21.73 -3.64
CA LEU A 293 -21.52 21.23 -4.55
C LEU A 293 -22.10 20.40 -5.70
N ASN A 294 -23.06 19.52 -5.41
CA ASN A 294 -23.72 18.75 -6.46
C ASN A 294 -24.56 19.65 -7.38
N TRP A 295 -25.21 20.67 -6.83
CA TRP A 295 -25.97 21.65 -7.59
C TRP A 295 -25.07 22.44 -8.55
N ILE A 296 -23.97 23.03 -8.07
CA ILE A 296 -23.10 23.85 -8.92
C ILE A 296 -22.44 23.03 -10.04
N ARG A 297 -22.05 21.77 -9.75
CA ARG A 297 -21.40 20.89 -10.74
C ARG A 297 -22.35 20.29 -11.77
N ASN A 298 -23.55 19.86 -11.34
CA ASN A 298 -24.36 18.96 -12.16
C ASN A 298 -25.68 19.58 -12.65
N SER A 299 -26.17 20.65 -12.01
CA SER A 299 -27.46 21.23 -12.38
C SER A 299 -27.38 22.10 -13.65
N TYR A 300 -28.51 22.23 -14.34
CA TYR A 300 -28.64 23.18 -15.46
C TYR A 300 -28.42 24.63 -14.99
N SER A 301 -28.99 25.01 -13.86
CA SER A 301 -28.84 26.35 -13.27
C SER A 301 -27.39 26.69 -12.94
N GLY A 302 -26.59 25.72 -12.46
CA GLY A 302 -25.15 25.91 -12.24
C GLY A 302 -24.38 26.19 -13.52
N ARG A 303 -24.71 25.49 -14.63
CA ARG A 303 -24.12 25.77 -15.95
C ARG A 303 -24.56 27.11 -16.51
N LEU A 304 -25.84 27.46 -16.38
CA LEU A 304 -26.35 28.76 -16.79
C LEU A 304 -25.65 29.89 -16.03
N LEU A 305 -25.46 29.74 -14.73
CA LEU A 305 -24.75 30.70 -13.91
C LEU A 305 -23.30 30.91 -14.37
N ALA A 306 -22.58 29.82 -14.68
CA ALA A 306 -21.23 29.92 -15.23
C ALA A 306 -21.22 30.64 -16.60
N GLY A 307 -22.22 30.39 -17.46
CA GLY A 307 -22.39 31.10 -18.72
C GLY A 307 -22.65 32.60 -18.55
N LEU A 308 -23.55 32.97 -17.64
CA LEU A 308 -23.87 34.38 -17.34
C LEU A 308 -22.65 35.16 -16.81
N VAL A 309 -21.83 34.54 -15.97
CA VAL A 309 -20.59 35.13 -15.45
C VAL A 309 -19.53 35.27 -16.55
N GLY A 310 -19.47 34.32 -17.50
CA GLY A 310 -18.53 34.38 -18.62
C GLY A 310 -18.91 35.35 -19.75
N GLU A 311 -20.20 35.58 -19.98
CA GLU A 311 -20.71 36.43 -21.08
C GLU A 311 -20.90 37.90 -20.67
N PHE A 312 -21.08 38.20 -19.38
CA PHE A 312 -21.32 39.56 -18.88
C PHE A 312 -20.45 39.86 -17.64
N PRO A 313 -19.21 40.39 -17.80
CA PRO A 313 -18.45 40.89 -16.66
C PRO A 313 -19.24 42.02 -15.97
N PRO A 314 -19.08 42.20 -14.64
CA PRO A 314 -19.95 43.06 -13.86
C PRO A 314 -19.88 44.51 -14.35
N ARG A 315 -20.98 44.99 -14.96
CA ARG A 315 -21.21 46.42 -15.12
C ARG A 315 -21.43 47.01 -13.73
N SER A 316 -20.54 47.93 -13.33
CA SER A 316 -20.75 48.80 -12.18
C SER A 316 -22.11 49.49 -12.32
N VAL A 317 -23.07 49.11 -11.47
CA VAL A 317 -24.37 49.80 -11.40
C VAL A 317 -24.16 51.10 -10.62
N THR A 318 -23.70 52.13 -11.31
CA THR A 318 -24.01 53.52 -10.92
C THR A 318 -25.38 53.85 -11.49
N GLY A 319 -26.30 54.27 -10.63
CA GLY A 319 -27.75 54.24 -10.86
C GLY A 319 -28.25 54.86 -12.17
N SER A 320 -29.24 54.19 -12.76
CA SER A 320 -30.30 54.80 -13.56
C SER A 320 -31.52 53.85 -13.65
N PRO A 321 -32.74 54.39 -13.79
CA PRO A 321 -33.96 53.74 -13.33
C PRO A 321 -34.52 52.69 -14.30
N ALA A 322 -35.37 51.83 -13.75
CA ALA A 322 -35.94 50.63 -14.36
C ALA A 322 -36.68 50.88 -15.70
N PRO A 323 -36.56 49.98 -16.70
CA PRO A 323 -37.49 49.92 -17.80
C PRO A 323 -38.75 49.11 -17.40
N GLY A 324 -39.92 49.60 -17.83
CA GLY A 324 -41.24 49.04 -17.53
C GLY A 324 -41.51 47.64 -18.14
N PRO A 325 -42.65 47.01 -17.77
CA PRO A 325 -42.88 45.60 -18.01
C PRO A 325 -43.14 45.27 -19.49
N ALA A 326 -42.26 44.47 -20.09
CA ALA A 326 -42.48 43.87 -21.41
C ALA A 326 -43.37 42.63 -21.30
N ARG A 327 -44.49 42.65 -22.04
CA ARG A 327 -45.46 41.53 -22.17
C ARG A 327 -44.81 40.30 -22.79
N ILE A 328 -44.86 39.17 -22.09
CA ILE A 328 -44.53 37.85 -22.64
C ILE A 328 -45.77 37.29 -23.35
N ARG A 329 -45.73 37.20 -24.69
CA ARG A 329 -46.71 36.42 -25.47
C ARG A 329 -46.34 34.93 -25.36
N GLY A 330 -47.20 34.15 -24.71
CA GLY A 330 -47.14 32.69 -24.76
C GLY A 330 -47.44 32.16 -26.16
N ARG A 331 -46.61 31.24 -26.66
CA ARG A 331 -46.89 30.47 -27.88
C ARG A 331 -47.01 29.00 -27.49
N ASN A 332 -48.25 28.55 -27.30
CA ASN A 332 -48.61 27.15 -27.25
C ASN A 332 -48.52 26.58 -28.68
N HIS A 333 -47.82 25.47 -28.84
CA HIS A 333 -48.09 24.53 -29.94
C HIS A 333 -48.30 23.14 -29.34
N GLY A 334 -49.58 22.79 -29.17
CA GLY A 334 -50.02 21.41 -29.31
C GLY A 334 -50.04 21.06 -30.79
N GLY A 335 -49.60 19.84 -31.12
CA GLY A 335 -49.53 19.34 -32.48
C GLY A 335 -49.47 17.82 -32.45
N GLU A 336 -50.55 17.22 -32.89
CA GLU A 336 -50.99 15.85 -32.69
C GLU A 336 -50.47 14.89 -33.78
N LEU A 337 -50.25 13.65 -33.36
CA LEU A 337 -50.28 12.37 -34.10
C LEU A 337 -50.28 12.39 -35.65
N ARG A 338 -49.26 11.77 -36.25
CA ARG A 338 -49.45 10.88 -37.42
C ARG A 338 -48.61 9.61 -37.33
N ARG A 339 -49.30 8.48 -37.47
CA ARG A 339 -48.79 7.11 -37.67
C ARG A 339 -48.20 6.98 -39.08
N GLY A 340 -47.19 6.13 -39.24
CA GLY A 340 -46.85 5.59 -40.55
C GLY A 340 -45.50 4.87 -40.63
N HIS A 341 -45.57 3.52 -40.54
CA HIS A 341 -44.68 2.54 -41.17
C HIS A 341 -43.43 2.03 -40.42
N SER A 342 -43.56 0.78 -39.95
CA SER A 342 -42.53 -0.27 -39.82
C SER A 342 -42.74 -1.24 -41.01
N PRO A 343 -41.92 -2.29 -41.29
CA PRO A 343 -40.69 -2.75 -40.62
C PRO A 343 -39.54 -3.14 -41.59
N ARG A 344 -38.30 -3.23 -41.08
CA ARG A 344 -37.37 -4.29 -41.50
C ARG A 344 -36.55 -4.80 -40.32
N GLU A 345 -36.46 -6.12 -40.33
CA GLU A 345 -36.00 -7.03 -39.28
C GLU A 345 -34.49 -6.97 -39.06
N GLY A 346 -34.07 -7.25 -37.83
CA GLY A 346 -32.66 -7.39 -37.44
C GLY A 346 -32.60 -8.09 -36.09
N THR A 347 -32.62 -9.42 -36.16
CA THR A 347 -32.68 -10.39 -35.08
C THR A 347 -31.52 -10.24 -34.07
N TRP A 348 -31.84 -10.17 -32.77
CA TRP A 348 -30.93 -10.62 -31.71
C TRP A 348 -31.67 -11.58 -30.80
N ARG A 349 -31.21 -12.84 -30.84
CA ARG A 349 -31.69 -13.95 -30.03
C ARG A 349 -31.57 -13.63 -28.54
N SER A 350 -32.70 -13.64 -27.86
CA SER A 350 -32.82 -13.94 -26.45
C SER A 350 -32.78 -15.46 -26.21
N SER A 351 -32.00 -15.89 -25.24
CA SER A 351 -32.21 -17.14 -24.50
C SER A 351 -31.95 -16.85 -23.02
N SER A 352 -33.04 -16.49 -22.32
CA SER A 352 -33.63 -17.20 -21.17
C SER A 352 -32.74 -18.23 -20.46
N ALA A 353 -32.78 -18.48 -19.16
CA ALA A 353 -33.49 -17.97 -17.98
C ALA A 353 -33.03 -18.86 -16.81
N ALA A 354 -33.16 -18.34 -15.58
CA ALA A 354 -33.34 -19.03 -14.28
C ALA A 354 -32.42 -18.39 -13.23
N ARG A 355 -32.86 -18.01 -12.03
CA ARG A 355 -34.14 -18.10 -11.33
C ARG A 355 -34.07 -17.04 -10.22
N SER A 356 -35.04 -16.13 -10.19
CA SER A 356 -35.21 -15.13 -9.14
C SER A 356 -36.31 -15.56 -8.17
N ARG A 357 -36.05 -15.47 -6.86
CA ARG A 357 -37.04 -15.40 -5.76
C ARG A 357 -36.35 -14.95 -4.45
N PRO A 358 -37.06 -14.35 -3.48
CA PRO A 358 -37.22 -12.90 -3.43
C PRO A 358 -36.68 -12.24 -2.15
N ARG A 359 -36.56 -10.90 -2.22
CA ARG A 359 -36.27 -9.96 -1.13
C ARG A 359 -37.19 -10.17 0.07
N SER A 360 -36.62 -10.38 1.26
CA SER A 360 -37.29 -10.14 2.54
C SER A 360 -37.15 -8.66 2.92
N MET A 361 -38.30 -8.00 3.07
CA MET A 361 -38.44 -6.72 3.74
C MET A 361 -38.08 -6.90 5.23
N LEU A 362 -37.13 -6.12 5.74
CA LEU A 362 -36.99 -5.90 7.17
C LEU A 362 -37.17 -4.41 7.42
N ARG A 363 -38.31 -4.12 8.06
CA ARG A 363 -38.79 -2.82 8.51
C ARG A 363 -37.75 -2.12 9.39
N CYS A 364 -37.53 -0.84 9.12
CA CYS A 364 -37.08 0.12 10.12
C CYS A 364 -38.09 0.16 11.26
N ARG A 365 -37.67 -0.14 12.50
CA ARG A 365 -38.36 0.36 13.69
C ARG A 365 -37.46 1.40 14.35
N VAL A 366 -38.02 2.60 14.40
CA VAL A 366 -37.55 3.79 15.08
C VAL A 366 -37.58 3.56 16.59
N TRP A 367 -36.60 4.18 17.24
CA TRP A 367 -36.33 4.30 18.66
C TRP A 367 -37.49 5.01 19.41
N ALA A 368 -37.88 4.51 20.58
CA ALA A 368 -38.61 5.30 21.57
C ALA A 368 -38.16 4.84 22.97
N GLY A 369 -37.55 5.76 23.72
CA GLY A 369 -37.15 5.55 25.10
C GLY A 369 -38.34 5.57 26.07
N ARG A 370 -38.12 4.97 27.24
CA ARG A 370 -38.80 5.33 28.49
C ARG A 370 -37.85 5.07 29.66
N GLN A 371 -37.74 6.09 30.50
CA GLN A 371 -37.24 6.07 31.87
C GLN A 371 -38.28 5.33 32.74
N ASP A 372 -37.86 4.50 33.68
CA ASP A 372 -37.88 4.82 35.12
C ASP A 372 -37.73 3.60 36.04
N ALA A 373 -36.99 3.87 37.12
CA ALA A 373 -37.17 3.41 38.49
C ALA A 373 -37.17 1.91 38.86
N SER A 374 -36.09 1.56 39.57
CA SER A 374 -36.12 1.09 40.98
C SER A 374 -36.17 -0.40 41.33
N THR A 375 -35.28 -0.72 42.28
CA THR A 375 -35.38 -1.66 43.41
C THR A 375 -34.89 -3.11 43.27
N GLY A 376 -34.07 -3.52 44.25
CA GLY A 376 -33.94 -4.91 44.73
C GLY A 376 -32.61 -5.59 44.39
N LEU A 377 -31.54 -5.40 45.17
CA LEU A 377 -31.09 -6.34 46.22
C LEU A 377 -31.08 -7.82 45.79
N SER A 378 -29.88 -8.39 45.56
CA SER A 378 -29.34 -9.41 46.46
C SER A 378 -27.98 -9.95 46.00
N SER A 379 -27.10 -10.03 46.98
CA SER A 379 -25.78 -10.66 47.01
C SER A 379 -25.79 -12.14 46.61
N ILE A 380 -24.67 -12.66 46.10
CA ILE A 380 -23.85 -13.70 46.80
C ILE A 380 -22.68 -14.23 45.92
N ARG A 381 -21.49 -14.12 46.53
CA ARG A 381 -20.29 -14.98 46.50
C ARG A 381 -19.54 -15.26 45.18
N THR A 382 -18.39 -14.59 45.11
CA THR A 382 -17.04 -15.18 45.02
C THR A 382 -16.95 -16.71 44.96
N ARG A 383 -16.34 -17.24 43.90
CA ARG A 383 -15.44 -18.39 44.02
C ARG A 383 -14.24 -18.26 43.08
N THR A 384 -13.11 -18.56 43.69
CA THR A 384 -11.73 -18.52 43.29
C THR A 384 -11.40 -19.50 42.14
N ARG A 385 -10.43 -19.08 41.31
CA ARG A 385 -9.54 -19.86 40.42
C ARG A 385 -9.00 -21.16 41.08
N PRO A 386 -8.52 -22.20 40.34
CA PRO A 386 -7.40 -22.06 39.37
C PRO A 386 -7.29 -23.10 38.21
N GLY A 387 -6.30 -22.91 37.34
CA GLY A 387 -5.48 -24.03 36.83
C GLY A 387 -5.58 -24.43 35.35
N CYS A 388 -4.52 -24.08 34.60
CA CYS A 388 -3.81 -24.82 33.54
C CYS A 388 -4.50 -25.96 32.76
N CYS A 389 -4.42 -25.92 31.41
CA CYS A 389 -3.46 -26.73 30.65
C CYS A 389 -3.58 -26.49 29.14
N TRP A 390 -2.44 -26.14 28.53
CA TRP A 390 -2.18 -26.24 27.11
C TRP A 390 -2.12 -27.71 26.69
N ARG A 391 -2.78 -28.09 25.59
CA ARG A 391 -2.32 -29.24 24.79
C ARG A 391 -2.64 -29.03 23.32
N ARG A 392 -1.58 -29.11 22.51
CA ARG A 392 -1.60 -29.18 21.05
C ARG A 392 -2.17 -30.52 20.61
N ALA A 393 -2.86 -30.52 19.48
CA ALA A 393 -2.79 -31.56 18.46
C ALA A 393 -2.68 -30.83 17.11
#